data_AF-A0A9E4ZP83-F1
#
_entry.id   AF-A0A9E4ZP83-F1
#
_cell.length_a   1.000
_cell.length_b   1.000
_cell.length_c   1.000
_cell.angle_alpha   90.00
_cell.angle_beta   90.00
_cell.angle_gamma   90.00
#
_symmetry.space_group_name_H-M   'P 1'
#
loop_
_entity.id
_entity.type
_entity.pdbx_description
1 polymer ?
#
loop_
_entity_poly.entity_id
_entity_poly.type
_entity_poly.pdbx_seq_one_letter_code
_entity_poly.pdbx_strand_id
1 'polypeptide(L)'
;MTRILAFSDLTWGTRERGAPGGKKVDTDSFLRLVGEINPALVVFAGDGAYDRCSRSGLDETELFLGLLHEITSAGRHCVIVEGNNDDKMGTYARVREAAEASPFLHEISGKAETACGIRFLGVPTGKEKRMARSAEGPADIVVAHAPLADRIWLFDLPAPCIVTGHYGMMVSVVAGKAYIALDCSPASYAVIEPGRIEYVAGPCRIVMRPGEEITATECDPALLRDLTTGRGPLPFRDEAEALRRARQDVATEGRDEVFLRLLGMGIRKTHIERYLGKRGHR
;
A
#
# COMPACT_ATOMS: atom_id res chain seq x y z
N MET A 1 -21.02 6.17 8.74
CA MET A 1 -20.04 5.09 8.50
C MET A 1 -18.91 5.66 7.66
N THR A 2 -17.66 5.47 8.07
CA THR A 2 -16.50 6.07 7.41
C THR A 2 -16.09 5.23 6.20
N ARG A 3 -16.17 5.83 5.00
CA ARG A 3 -15.70 5.23 3.74
C ARG A 3 -14.34 5.82 3.39
N ILE A 4 -13.38 4.95 3.06
CA ILE A 4 -12.02 5.34 2.68
C ILE A 4 -11.80 4.99 1.21
N LEU A 5 -11.19 5.92 0.46
CA LEU A 5 -10.65 5.67 -0.87
C LEU A 5 -9.13 5.68 -0.79
N ALA A 6 -8.47 4.62 -1.24
CA ALA A 6 -7.02 4.50 -1.19
C ALA A 6 -6.41 4.49 -2.59
N PHE A 7 -5.37 5.31 -2.76
CA PHE A 7 -4.51 5.44 -3.92
C PHE A 7 -3.05 5.21 -3.55
N SER A 8 -2.23 4.98 -4.56
CA SER A 8 -0.77 4.91 -4.48
C SER A 8 -0.15 5.15 -5.86
N ASP A 9 1.11 5.56 -5.92
CA ASP A 9 1.89 5.63 -7.17
C ASP A 9 1.16 6.46 -8.24
N LEU A 10 1.01 7.77 -8.02
CA LEU A 10 0.12 8.62 -8.81
C LEU A 10 0.68 8.82 -10.22
N THR A 11 -0.08 8.38 -11.23
CA THR A 11 0.42 8.25 -12.61
C THR A 11 0.20 9.47 -13.48
N TRP A 12 0.58 10.65 -12.99
CA TRP A 12 0.39 11.92 -13.68
C TRP A 12 0.84 11.88 -15.15
N GLY A 13 0.01 12.41 -16.05
CA GLY A 13 0.34 12.53 -17.47
C GLY A 13 0.37 11.20 -18.26
N THR A 14 0.20 10.04 -17.62
CA THR A 14 0.04 8.76 -18.33
C THR A 14 -1.31 8.68 -19.03
N ARG A 15 -1.44 7.81 -20.03
CA ARG A 15 -2.73 7.57 -20.66
C ARG A 15 -3.64 6.85 -19.67
N GLU A 16 -4.79 7.45 -19.35
CA GLU A 16 -5.78 6.86 -18.47
C GLU A 16 -6.33 5.57 -19.11
N ARG A 17 -6.06 4.43 -18.47
CA ARG A 17 -6.51 3.12 -18.98
C ARG A 17 -8.04 3.05 -18.91
N GLY A 18 -8.67 2.78 -20.05
CA GLY A 18 -10.13 2.69 -20.16
C GLY A 18 -10.84 4.01 -20.49
N ALA A 19 -10.14 5.15 -20.54
CA ALA A 19 -10.75 6.43 -20.93
C ALA A 19 -10.90 6.55 -22.46
N PRO A 20 -12.06 7.01 -22.97
CA PRO A 20 -12.23 7.35 -24.38
C PRO A 20 -11.22 8.43 -24.81
N GLY A 21 -10.73 8.35 -26.06
CA GLY A 21 -9.88 9.39 -26.63
C GLY A 21 -8.44 9.47 -26.10
N GLY A 22 -8.03 8.57 -25.19
CA GLY A 22 -6.65 8.56 -24.68
C GLY A 22 -6.31 9.76 -23.80
N LYS A 23 -7.30 10.24 -23.02
CA LYS A 23 -7.11 11.28 -22.00
C LYS A 23 -5.92 10.91 -21.10
N LYS A 24 -5.12 11.92 -20.74
CA LYS A 24 -4.04 11.76 -19.77
C LYS A 24 -4.59 11.89 -18.35
N VAL A 25 -3.99 11.15 -17.42
CA VAL A 25 -4.28 11.26 -16.00
C VAL A 25 -3.89 12.65 -15.51
N ASP A 26 -4.88 13.34 -14.94
CA ASP A 26 -4.77 14.68 -14.35
C ASP A 26 -5.57 14.72 -13.03
N THR A 27 -5.66 15.90 -12.41
CA THR A 27 -6.37 16.08 -11.14
C THR A 27 -7.82 15.62 -11.25
N ASP A 28 -8.49 15.89 -12.38
CA ASP A 28 -9.89 15.51 -12.60
C ASP A 28 -10.07 13.99 -12.62
N SER A 29 -9.08 13.23 -13.10
CA SER A 29 -9.15 11.75 -13.06
C SER A 29 -9.29 11.22 -11.63
N PHE A 30 -8.62 11.84 -10.65
CA PHE A 30 -8.74 11.47 -9.24
C PHE A 30 -10.00 12.05 -8.59
N LEU A 31 -10.28 13.34 -8.84
CA LEU A 31 -11.46 14.01 -8.27
C LEU A 31 -12.77 13.38 -8.74
N ARG A 32 -12.82 12.85 -9.97
CA ARG A 32 -13.95 12.07 -10.45
C ARG A 32 -14.23 10.86 -9.56
N LEU A 33 -13.21 10.06 -9.24
CA LEU A 33 -13.36 8.92 -8.32
C LEU A 33 -13.74 9.38 -6.90
N VAL A 34 -13.15 10.46 -6.40
CA VAL A 34 -13.52 11.04 -5.10
C VAL A 34 -14.99 11.47 -5.10
N GLY A 35 -15.49 12.07 -6.19
CA GLY A 35 -16.88 12.46 -6.34
C GLY A 35 -17.83 11.27 -6.44
N GLU A 36 -17.51 10.28 -7.28
CA GLU A 36 -18.31 9.06 -7.49
C GLU A 36 -18.42 8.22 -6.21
N ILE A 37 -17.30 8.03 -5.51
CA ILE A 37 -17.22 7.16 -4.33
C ILE A 37 -17.68 7.91 -3.06
N ASN A 38 -17.53 9.24 -3.05
CA ASN A 38 -17.83 10.13 -1.94
C ASN A 38 -17.24 9.64 -0.59
N PRO A 39 -15.91 9.49 -0.48
CA PRO A 39 -15.26 9.04 0.74
C PRO A 39 -15.22 10.15 1.79
N ALA A 40 -15.14 9.77 3.06
CA ALA A 40 -14.83 10.69 4.16
C ALA A 40 -13.31 10.94 4.27
N LEU A 41 -12.51 9.95 3.84
CA LEU A 41 -11.05 9.90 3.91
C LEU A 41 -10.46 9.42 2.60
N VAL A 42 -9.41 10.08 2.11
CA VAL A 42 -8.59 9.62 0.99
C VAL A 42 -7.20 9.27 1.51
N VAL A 43 -6.73 8.05 1.24
CA VAL A 43 -5.40 7.56 1.65
C VAL A 43 -4.47 7.56 0.44
N PHE A 44 -3.27 8.08 0.60
CA PHE A 44 -2.17 8.04 -0.37
C PHE A 44 -1.02 7.22 0.20
N ALA A 45 -0.86 5.98 -0.29
CA ALA A 45 0.10 5.00 0.21
C ALA A 45 1.49 5.12 -0.44
N GLY A 46 1.97 6.36 -0.59
CA GLY A 46 3.28 6.71 -1.16
C GLY A 46 3.29 7.05 -2.64
N ASP A 47 4.37 7.71 -3.04
CA ASP A 47 4.69 8.10 -4.41
C ASP A 47 3.54 8.92 -5.04
N GLY A 48 3.06 9.92 -4.30
CA GLY A 48 2.01 10.85 -4.71
C GLY A 48 2.55 12.18 -5.25
N ALA A 49 3.62 12.70 -4.64
CA ALA A 49 4.31 13.93 -5.01
C ALA A 49 5.34 13.71 -6.12
N TYR A 50 5.85 12.48 -6.27
CA TYR A 50 6.63 12.09 -7.43
C TYR A 50 6.61 10.58 -7.60
N ASP A 51 6.42 10.09 -8.83
CA ASP A 51 6.54 8.67 -9.12
C ASP A 51 7.17 8.34 -10.49
N ARG A 52 7.72 7.14 -10.63
CA ARG A 52 8.24 6.63 -11.91
C ARG A 52 7.16 6.12 -12.88
N CYS A 53 5.98 5.75 -12.39
CA CYS A 53 4.81 5.51 -13.25
C CYS A 53 4.41 6.81 -13.97
N SER A 54 4.67 7.98 -13.37
CA SER A 54 4.34 9.26 -13.97
C SER A 54 5.12 9.50 -15.27
N ARG A 55 4.44 10.21 -16.18
CA ARG A 55 4.97 10.74 -17.45
C ARG A 55 4.66 12.24 -17.56
N SER A 56 4.41 12.90 -16.43
CA SER A 56 4.25 14.33 -16.37
C SER A 56 5.56 15.02 -16.76
N GLY A 57 5.45 16.15 -17.44
CA GLY A 57 6.55 17.10 -17.63
C GLY A 57 6.48 18.28 -16.65
N LEU A 58 5.56 18.23 -15.69
CA LEU A 58 5.26 19.29 -14.73
C LEU A 58 5.84 18.94 -13.35
N ASP A 59 5.83 19.93 -12.44
CA ASP A 59 6.11 19.71 -11.03
C ASP A 59 5.00 18.87 -10.39
N GLU A 60 5.29 17.60 -10.15
CA GLU A 60 4.33 16.63 -9.59
C GLU A 60 3.99 16.95 -8.13
N THR A 61 4.88 17.62 -7.39
CA THR A 61 4.56 18.06 -6.03
C THR A 61 3.48 19.13 -6.06
N GLU A 62 3.49 20.05 -7.03
CA GLU A 62 2.41 21.03 -7.19
C GLU A 62 1.08 20.38 -7.61
N LEU A 63 1.13 19.41 -8.52
CA LEU A 63 -0.06 18.66 -8.92
C LEU A 63 -0.68 17.94 -7.72
N PHE A 64 0.17 17.31 -6.90
CA PHE A 64 -0.26 16.60 -5.70
C PHE A 64 -0.82 17.56 -4.65
N LEU A 65 -0.14 18.67 -4.36
CA LEU A 65 -0.64 19.70 -3.44
C LEU A 65 -1.96 20.30 -3.91
N GLY A 66 -2.12 20.55 -5.21
CA GLY A 66 -3.38 20.99 -5.80
C GLY A 66 -4.51 19.97 -5.60
N LEU A 67 -4.25 18.69 -5.85
CA LEU A 67 -5.22 17.61 -5.58
C LEU A 67 -5.60 17.55 -4.09
N LEU A 68 -4.62 17.61 -3.19
CA LEU A 68 -4.85 17.62 -1.75
C LEU A 68 -5.69 18.83 -1.32
N HIS A 69 -5.44 20.00 -1.90
CA HIS A 69 -6.22 21.20 -1.63
C HIS A 69 -7.68 21.04 -2.06
N GLU A 70 -7.95 20.53 -3.27
CA GLU A 70 -9.32 20.32 -3.76
C GLU A 70 -10.10 19.31 -2.89
N ILE A 71 -9.46 18.20 -2.50
CA ILE A 71 -10.10 17.19 -1.64
C ILE A 71 -10.44 17.78 -0.27
N THR A 72 -9.50 18.51 0.33
CA THR A 72 -9.67 19.07 1.69
C THR A 72 -10.58 20.28 1.75
N SER A 73 -10.58 21.13 0.72
CA SER A 73 -11.54 22.24 0.57
C SER A 73 -12.99 21.76 0.51
N ALA A 74 -13.21 20.51 0.06
CA ALA A 74 -14.51 19.86 0.10
C ALA A 74 -14.83 19.17 1.44
N GLY A 75 -14.04 19.41 2.50
CA GLY A 75 -14.25 18.92 3.86
C GLY A 75 -13.88 17.45 4.09
N ARG A 76 -13.07 16.86 3.20
CA ARG A 76 -12.60 15.46 3.32
C ARG A 76 -11.19 15.43 3.89
N HIS A 77 -10.86 14.38 4.64
CA HIS A 77 -9.51 14.20 5.18
C HIS A 77 -8.63 13.46 4.17
N CYS A 78 -7.33 13.79 4.11
CA CYS A 78 -6.31 13.04 3.39
C CYS A 78 -5.28 12.48 4.37
N VAL A 79 -4.94 11.20 4.22
CA VAL A 79 -3.87 10.53 4.97
C VAL A 79 -2.77 10.15 4.00
N ILE A 80 -1.53 10.54 4.29
CA ILE A 80 -0.42 10.48 3.35
C ILE A 80 0.76 9.79 4.04
N VAL A 81 1.40 8.86 3.33
CA VAL A 81 2.71 8.30 3.70
C VAL A 81 3.69 8.59 2.57
N GLU A 82 4.93 8.89 2.92
CA GLU A 82 6.03 9.12 2.00
C GLU A 82 6.50 7.81 1.36
N GLY A 83 6.49 7.79 0.03
CA GLY A 83 7.10 6.77 -0.80
C GLY A 83 8.59 7.05 -1.09
N ASN A 84 9.24 6.14 -1.79
CA ASN A 84 10.69 6.26 -2.08
C ASN A 84 11.01 7.27 -3.19
N ASN A 85 10.02 7.72 -3.94
CA ASN A 85 10.19 8.67 -5.03
C ASN A 85 9.83 10.09 -4.62
N ASP A 86 8.91 10.27 -3.66
CA ASP A 86 8.34 11.56 -3.29
C ASP A 86 9.34 12.70 -3.04
N ASP A 87 10.47 12.46 -2.36
CA ASP A 87 11.47 13.51 -2.07
C ASP A 87 12.67 13.52 -3.03
N LYS A 88 12.61 12.84 -4.18
CA LYS A 88 13.73 12.80 -5.13
C LYS A 88 14.12 14.17 -5.69
N MET A 89 13.16 15.08 -5.78
CA MET A 89 13.38 16.45 -6.21
C MET A 89 13.65 17.41 -5.03
N GLY A 90 13.66 16.91 -3.78
CA GLY A 90 13.87 17.71 -2.58
C GLY A 90 12.69 18.63 -2.22
N THR A 91 11.50 18.38 -2.75
CA THR A 91 10.32 19.24 -2.61
C THR A 91 9.28 18.68 -1.65
N TYR A 92 9.46 17.48 -1.10
CA TYR A 92 8.44 16.83 -0.26
C TYR A 92 8.22 17.54 1.08
N ALA A 93 9.18 18.36 1.53
CA ALA A 93 9.00 19.26 2.67
C ALA A 93 7.73 20.14 2.55
N ARG A 94 7.35 20.53 1.32
CA ARG A 94 6.16 21.33 1.06
C ARG A 94 4.86 20.57 1.37
N VAL A 95 4.84 19.25 1.19
CA VAL A 95 3.71 18.39 1.59
C VAL A 95 3.59 18.33 3.11
N ARG A 96 4.72 18.23 3.82
CA ARG A 96 4.75 18.26 5.29
C ARG A 96 4.27 19.60 5.84
N GLU A 97 4.75 20.72 5.28
CA GLU A 97 4.31 22.08 5.63
C GLU A 97 2.80 22.26 5.40
N ALA A 98 2.28 21.77 4.27
CA ALA A 98 0.84 21.82 4.00
C ALA A 98 0.02 20.99 5.00
N ALA A 99 0.54 19.84 5.44
CA ALA A 99 -0.09 19.01 6.47
C ALA A 99 -0.10 19.70 7.84
N GLU A 100 0.99 20.36 8.23
CA GLU A 100 1.04 21.14 9.47
C GLU A 100 0.05 22.31 9.48
N ALA A 101 -0.23 22.89 8.31
CA ALA A 101 -1.13 24.02 8.14
C ALA A 101 -2.62 23.64 8.05
N SER A 102 -2.97 22.35 7.93
CA SER A 102 -4.35 21.92 7.65
C SER A 102 -4.82 20.77 8.57
N PRO A 103 -5.96 20.92 9.27
CA PRO A 103 -6.50 19.84 10.10
C PRO A 103 -7.08 18.67 9.29
N PHE A 104 -7.15 18.81 7.96
CA PHE A 104 -7.66 17.79 7.04
C PHE A 104 -6.53 17.04 6.31
N LEU A 105 -5.26 17.44 6.47
CA LEU A 105 -4.12 16.79 5.85
C LEU A 105 -3.25 16.12 6.92
N HIS A 106 -3.11 14.80 6.82
CA HIS A 106 -2.40 13.98 7.78
C HIS A 106 -1.20 13.31 7.09
N GLU A 107 -0.03 13.96 7.10
CA GLU A 107 1.23 13.30 6.72
C GLU A 107 1.70 12.49 7.92
N ILE A 108 1.70 11.16 7.80
CA ILE A 108 1.85 10.23 8.94
C ILE A 108 3.13 9.38 8.88
N SER A 109 4.09 9.73 8.03
CA SER A 109 5.32 8.94 7.86
C SER A 109 6.09 8.76 9.17
N GLY A 110 6.17 7.51 9.63
CA GLY A 110 6.92 7.12 10.81
C GLY A 110 6.21 7.39 12.13
N LYS A 111 4.92 7.74 12.10
CA LYS A 111 4.09 8.02 13.29
C LYS A 111 2.69 7.42 13.16
N ALA A 112 1.98 7.40 14.29
CA ALA A 112 0.58 7.06 14.35
C ALA A 112 -0.28 8.31 14.56
N GLU A 113 -1.41 8.39 13.88
CA GLU A 113 -2.32 9.54 13.94
C GLU A 113 -3.77 9.07 13.79
N THR A 114 -4.71 9.82 14.37
CA THR A 114 -6.14 9.49 14.29
C THR A 114 -6.86 10.50 13.42
N ALA A 115 -7.55 10.03 12.39
CA ALA A 115 -8.40 10.85 11.52
C ALA A 115 -9.78 10.19 11.38
N CYS A 116 -10.85 10.99 11.52
CA CYS A 116 -12.25 10.51 11.53
C CYS A 116 -12.52 9.30 12.45
N GLY A 117 -11.85 9.25 13.62
CA GLY A 117 -11.99 8.16 14.58
C GLY A 117 -11.26 6.85 14.21
N ILE A 118 -10.44 6.86 13.15
CA ILE A 118 -9.63 5.72 12.71
C ILE A 118 -8.17 6.03 13.03
N ARG A 119 -7.50 5.11 13.72
CA ARG A 119 -6.08 5.19 14.04
C ARG A 119 -5.25 4.59 12.92
N PHE A 120 -4.46 5.44 12.28
CA PHE A 120 -3.51 5.05 11.23
C PHE A 120 -2.10 4.93 11.79
N LEU A 121 -1.31 4.01 11.23
CA LEU A 121 0.14 3.95 11.42
C LEU A 121 0.82 4.08 10.06
N GLY A 122 1.64 5.12 9.88
CA GLY A 122 2.34 5.39 8.63
C GLY A 122 3.73 4.76 8.61
N VAL A 123 3.98 3.88 7.64
CA VAL A 123 5.26 3.16 7.49
C VAL A 123 5.93 3.59 6.18
N PRO A 124 6.83 4.59 6.22
CA PRO A 124 7.52 5.04 5.03
C PRO A 124 8.52 3.99 4.55
N THR A 125 8.85 4.07 3.27
CA THR A 125 9.71 3.10 2.58
C THR A 125 11.02 2.85 3.33
N GLY A 126 11.37 1.57 3.53
CA GLY A 126 12.63 1.15 4.16
C GLY A 126 12.63 1.25 5.69
N LYS A 127 11.51 1.61 6.32
CA LYS A 127 11.37 1.63 7.80
C LYS A 127 10.55 0.46 8.34
N GLU A 128 10.04 -0.43 7.48
CA GLU A 128 9.12 -1.52 7.81
C GLU A 128 9.67 -2.39 8.94
N LYS A 129 10.91 -2.88 8.78
CA LYS A 129 11.58 -3.70 9.79
C LYS A 129 11.76 -2.99 11.13
N ARG A 130 12.10 -1.70 11.10
CA ARG A 130 12.33 -0.91 12.31
C ARG A 130 11.01 -0.72 13.06
N MET A 131 9.95 -0.36 12.34
CA MET A 131 8.64 -0.10 12.91
C MET A 131 7.95 -1.39 13.39
N ALA A 132 8.09 -2.49 12.66
CA ALA A 132 7.64 -3.81 13.12
C ALA A 132 8.34 -4.30 14.41
N ARG A 133 9.50 -3.71 14.74
CA ARG A 133 10.25 -4.01 15.96
C ARG A 133 10.04 -2.97 17.05
N SER A 134 9.50 -1.79 16.74
CA SER A 134 9.11 -0.83 17.77
C SER A 134 7.74 -1.20 18.32
N ALA A 135 7.51 -0.86 19.59
CA ALA A 135 6.22 -1.05 20.25
C ALA A 135 5.22 0.03 19.82
N GLU A 136 5.09 0.29 18.52
CA GLU A 136 3.99 1.10 18.02
C GLU A 136 2.70 0.39 18.49
N GLY A 137 1.89 1.10 19.28
CA GLY A 137 0.63 0.55 19.78
C GLY A 137 -0.30 0.09 18.64
N PRO A 138 -1.39 -0.62 18.96
CA PRO A 138 -2.33 -1.08 17.95
C PRO A 138 -2.85 0.07 17.08
N ALA A 139 -3.08 -0.23 15.81
CA ALA A 139 -3.67 0.67 14.83
C ALA A 139 -4.81 -0.04 14.11
N ASP A 140 -5.78 0.72 13.59
CA ASP A 140 -6.87 0.16 12.79
C ASP A 140 -6.38 -0.15 11.38
N ILE A 141 -5.56 0.74 10.82
CA ILE A 141 -5.01 0.61 9.47
C ILE A 141 -3.52 0.98 9.47
N VAL A 142 -2.67 0.10 8.96
CA VAL A 142 -1.31 0.44 8.56
C VAL A 142 -1.35 0.97 7.12
N VAL A 143 -0.77 2.14 6.89
CA VAL A 143 -0.53 2.69 5.55
C VAL A 143 0.98 2.66 5.30
N ALA A 144 1.42 2.09 4.19
CA ALA A 144 2.84 1.88 3.93
C ALA A 144 3.21 2.07 2.46
N HIS A 145 4.48 2.27 2.15
CA HIS A 145 4.99 2.18 0.78
C HIS A 145 6.13 1.17 0.71
N ALA A 146 5.78 -0.11 0.88
CA ALA A 146 6.76 -1.15 1.16
C ALA A 146 7.21 -1.91 -0.11
N PRO A 147 8.53 -2.01 -0.37
CA PRO A 147 9.08 -2.90 -1.39
C PRO A 147 8.69 -4.35 -1.14
N LEU A 148 8.60 -5.14 -2.22
CA LEU A 148 8.08 -6.52 -2.15
C LEU A 148 8.75 -7.38 -1.06
N ALA A 149 10.07 -7.27 -0.94
CA ALA A 149 10.86 -8.04 0.01
C ALA A 149 10.70 -7.62 1.48
N ASP A 150 10.22 -6.39 1.73
CA ASP A 150 10.08 -5.81 3.06
C ASP A 150 8.63 -5.85 3.58
N ARG A 151 7.65 -6.13 2.71
CA ARG A 151 6.21 -6.27 3.06
C ARG A 151 5.93 -7.27 4.16
N ILE A 152 6.75 -8.31 4.28
CA ILE A 152 6.60 -9.32 5.33
C ILE A 152 6.62 -8.71 6.74
N TRP A 153 7.38 -7.63 6.95
CA TRP A 153 7.43 -6.91 8.22
C TRP A 153 6.12 -6.23 8.58
N LEU A 154 5.29 -5.87 7.59
CA LEU A 154 3.99 -5.24 7.86
C LEU A 154 3.03 -6.19 8.59
N PHE A 155 3.16 -7.50 8.39
CA PHE A 155 2.32 -8.49 9.07
C PHE A 155 2.70 -8.73 10.54
N ASP A 156 3.86 -8.22 10.96
CA ASP A 156 4.28 -8.21 12.37
C ASP A 156 3.70 -7.00 13.12
N LEU A 157 3.14 -6.00 12.42
CA LEU A 157 2.50 -4.84 13.04
C LEU A 157 1.10 -5.18 13.60
N PRO A 158 0.69 -4.59 14.74
CA PRO A 158 -0.58 -4.87 15.40
C PRO A 158 -1.76 -4.11 14.77
N ALA A 159 -2.05 -4.38 13.49
CA ALA A 159 -3.22 -3.84 12.79
C ALA A 159 -4.02 -4.91 12.02
N PRO A 160 -5.36 -4.84 11.98
CA PRO A 160 -6.18 -5.79 11.22
C PRO A 160 -6.18 -5.52 9.71
N CYS A 161 -5.85 -4.31 9.27
CA CYS A 161 -5.82 -3.91 7.86
C CYS A 161 -4.48 -3.25 7.51
N ILE A 162 -3.94 -3.60 6.34
CA ILE A 162 -2.71 -3.04 5.78
C ILE A 162 -3.01 -2.58 4.35
N VAL A 163 -2.76 -1.30 4.09
CA VAL A 163 -2.77 -0.69 2.76
C VAL A 163 -1.33 -0.33 2.41
N THR A 164 -0.84 -0.77 1.26
CA THR A 164 0.50 -0.41 0.82
C THR A 164 0.60 -0.14 -0.68
N GLY A 165 1.52 0.73 -1.06
CA GLY A 165 1.85 1.03 -2.44
C GLY A 165 3.00 0.23 -3.04
N HIS A 166 3.66 0.86 -4.01
CA HIS A 166 4.85 0.43 -4.73
C HIS A 166 4.52 -0.58 -5.84
N TYR A 167 5.15 -1.76 -5.83
CA TYR A 167 4.95 -2.78 -6.86
C TYR A 167 4.31 -4.05 -6.32
N GLY A 168 3.49 -4.69 -7.16
CA GLY A 168 2.91 -5.99 -6.86
C GLY A 168 1.53 -5.85 -6.26
N MET A 169 0.58 -5.43 -7.10
CA MET A 169 -0.85 -5.34 -6.81
C MET A 169 -1.37 -6.64 -6.18
N MET A 170 -2.13 -6.51 -5.10
CA MET A 170 -2.73 -7.65 -4.42
C MET A 170 -3.87 -7.21 -3.50
N VAL A 171 -4.90 -8.04 -3.35
CA VAL A 171 -5.91 -7.93 -2.30
C VAL A 171 -6.20 -9.34 -1.75
N SER A 172 -5.98 -9.55 -0.46
CA SER A 172 -6.19 -10.87 0.16
C SER A 172 -6.21 -10.80 1.68
N VAL A 173 -6.38 -11.95 2.32
CA VAL A 173 -6.14 -12.14 3.76
C VAL A 173 -4.78 -12.80 3.95
N VAL A 174 -3.84 -12.10 4.56
CA VAL A 174 -2.49 -12.59 4.83
C VAL A 174 -2.21 -12.48 6.33
N ALA A 175 -1.80 -13.59 6.94
CA ALA A 175 -1.57 -13.69 8.38
C ALA A 175 -2.75 -13.18 9.24
N GLY A 176 -3.98 -13.47 8.80
CA GLY A 176 -5.22 -13.04 9.48
C GLY A 176 -5.56 -11.56 9.33
N LYS A 177 -4.86 -10.82 8.47
CA LYS A 177 -5.06 -9.38 8.23
C LYS A 177 -5.56 -9.14 6.81
N ALA A 178 -6.45 -8.17 6.64
CA ALA A 178 -6.76 -7.65 5.32
C ALA A 178 -5.53 -6.95 4.74
N TYR A 179 -5.10 -7.37 3.55
CA TYR A 179 -3.91 -6.88 2.90
C TYR A 179 -4.25 -6.34 1.53
N ILE A 180 -3.92 -5.07 1.30
CA ILE A 180 -4.19 -4.33 0.07
C ILE A 180 -2.85 -3.76 -0.40
N ALA A 181 -2.39 -4.20 -1.57
CA ALA A 181 -1.26 -3.63 -2.28
C ALA A 181 -1.79 -2.94 -3.55
N LEU A 182 -1.60 -1.63 -3.61
CA LEU A 182 -1.91 -0.77 -4.74
C LEU A 182 -0.66 -0.58 -5.61
N ASP A 183 -0.90 -0.08 -6.81
CA ASP A 183 0.10 0.31 -7.80
C ASP A 183 -0.46 1.57 -8.51
N CYS A 184 0.12 1.93 -9.64
CA CYS A 184 -0.21 3.05 -10.52
C CYS A 184 -1.71 3.51 -10.47
N SER A 185 -2.03 4.52 -9.64
CA SER A 185 -3.37 5.12 -9.52
C SER A 185 -3.59 6.22 -10.58
N PRO A 186 -4.83 6.47 -11.06
CA PRO A 186 -6.12 5.94 -10.58
C PRO A 186 -6.57 4.64 -11.26
N ALA A 187 -5.72 4.01 -12.09
CA ALA A 187 -6.08 2.76 -12.77
C ALA A 187 -6.22 1.58 -11.79
N SER A 188 -5.60 1.67 -10.62
CA SER A 188 -5.89 0.82 -9.47
C SER A 188 -6.22 1.66 -8.24
N TYR A 189 -7.16 1.19 -7.42
CA TYR A 189 -7.54 1.83 -6.15
C TYR A 189 -8.29 0.83 -5.27
N ALA A 190 -8.48 1.19 -4.00
CA ALA A 190 -9.34 0.42 -3.10
C ALA A 190 -10.36 1.31 -2.40
N VAL A 191 -11.56 0.78 -2.19
CA VAL A 191 -12.60 1.36 -1.35
C VAL A 191 -12.74 0.49 -0.12
N ILE A 192 -12.55 1.08 1.06
CA ILE A 192 -12.59 0.37 2.34
C ILE A 192 -13.77 0.91 3.14
N GLU A 193 -14.63 -0.01 3.54
CA GLU A 193 -15.80 0.21 4.37
C GLU A 193 -15.79 -0.79 5.54
N PRO A 194 -16.51 -0.53 6.64
CA PRO A 194 -16.66 -1.51 7.70
C PRO A 194 -17.16 -2.87 7.16
N GLY A 195 -16.32 -3.90 7.27
CA GLY A 195 -16.65 -5.27 6.83
C GLY A 195 -16.60 -5.51 5.32
N ARG A 196 -16.13 -4.55 4.51
CA ARG A 196 -16.05 -4.70 3.05
C ARG A 196 -14.86 -3.94 2.46
N ILE A 197 -14.09 -4.63 1.63
CA ILE A 197 -13.03 -4.02 0.81
C ILE A 197 -13.37 -4.30 -0.64
N GLU A 198 -13.49 -3.25 -1.45
CA GLU A 198 -13.51 -3.34 -2.90
C GLU A 198 -12.15 -2.90 -3.45
N TYR A 199 -11.56 -3.71 -4.31
CA TYR A 199 -10.31 -3.45 -4.97
C TYR A 199 -10.55 -3.40 -6.47
N VAL A 200 -10.06 -2.37 -7.13
CA VAL A 200 -10.22 -2.16 -8.57
C VAL A 200 -8.85 -2.11 -9.22
N ALA A 201 -8.69 -2.85 -10.31
CA ALA A 201 -7.50 -2.83 -11.17
C ALA A 201 -7.92 -2.91 -12.65
N GLY A 202 -8.00 -1.76 -13.30
CA GLY A 202 -8.60 -1.64 -14.63
C GLY A 202 -10.08 -2.08 -14.59
N PRO A 203 -10.52 -3.00 -15.47
CA PRO A 203 -11.90 -3.51 -15.43
C PRO A 203 -12.15 -4.49 -14.28
N CYS A 204 -11.10 -5.15 -13.77
CA CYS A 204 -11.24 -6.17 -12.73
C CYS A 204 -11.65 -5.53 -11.40
N ARG A 205 -12.74 -6.02 -10.82
CA ARG A 205 -13.22 -5.63 -9.49
C ARG A 205 -13.23 -6.85 -8.58
N ILE A 206 -12.64 -6.71 -7.41
CA ILE A 206 -12.55 -7.77 -6.39
C ILE A 206 -13.17 -7.25 -5.11
N VAL A 207 -14.10 -8.02 -4.52
CA VAL A 207 -14.74 -7.69 -3.25
C VAL A 207 -14.40 -8.75 -2.22
N MET A 208 -13.86 -8.30 -1.09
CA MET A 208 -13.51 -9.12 0.07
C MET A 208 -14.38 -8.72 1.26
N ARG A 209 -14.98 -9.72 1.91
CA ARG A 209 -15.68 -9.57 3.18
C ARG A 209 -15.12 -10.57 4.21
N PRO A 210 -15.02 -10.20 5.50
CA PRO A 210 -14.57 -11.12 6.53
C PRO A 210 -15.42 -12.39 6.57
N GLY A 211 -14.77 -13.56 6.52
CA GLY A 211 -15.44 -14.87 6.61
C GLY A 211 -16.13 -15.33 5.32
N GLU A 212 -16.07 -14.56 4.24
CA GLU A 212 -16.61 -14.92 2.93
C GLU A 212 -15.49 -15.24 1.93
N GLU A 213 -15.84 -15.99 0.89
CA GLU A 213 -14.96 -16.14 -0.27
C GLU A 213 -14.82 -14.82 -1.02
N ILE A 214 -13.64 -14.60 -1.62
CA ILE A 214 -13.39 -13.42 -2.45
C ILE A 214 -14.24 -13.53 -3.71
N THR A 215 -15.04 -12.50 -3.98
CA THR A 215 -15.84 -12.39 -5.21
C THR A 215 -15.13 -11.48 -6.19
N ALA A 216 -15.22 -11.79 -7.49
CA ALA A 216 -14.58 -11.01 -8.54
C ALA A 216 -15.49 -10.88 -9.76
N THR A 217 -15.46 -9.72 -10.41
CA THR A 217 -16.21 -9.43 -11.63
C THR A 217 -15.28 -8.81 -12.67
N GLU A 218 -15.47 -9.17 -13.95
CA GLU A 218 -14.70 -8.63 -15.08
C GLU A 218 -13.18 -8.85 -14.99
N CYS A 219 -12.77 -9.85 -14.20
CA CYS A 219 -11.37 -10.22 -14.03
C CYS A 219 -10.99 -11.37 -14.96
N ASP A 220 -9.94 -11.17 -15.74
CA ASP A 220 -9.23 -12.29 -16.37
C ASP A 220 -8.74 -13.28 -15.29
N PRO A 221 -8.87 -14.60 -15.46
CA PRO A 221 -8.49 -15.58 -14.44
C PRO A 221 -7.02 -15.52 -14.01
N ALA A 222 -6.10 -15.24 -14.95
CA ALA A 222 -4.68 -15.13 -14.61
C ALA A 222 -4.41 -13.84 -13.83
N LEU A 223 -5.06 -12.73 -14.21
CA LEU A 223 -5.02 -11.49 -13.45
C LEU A 223 -5.62 -11.66 -12.04
N LEU A 224 -6.77 -12.33 -11.91
CA LEU A 224 -7.40 -12.59 -10.62
C LEU A 224 -6.49 -13.40 -9.70
N ARG A 225 -5.85 -14.45 -10.22
CA ARG A 225 -4.86 -15.24 -9.49
C ARG A 225 -3.71 -14.34 -9.02
N ASP A 226 -3.13 -13.55 -9.91
CA ASP A 226 -2.05 -12.62 -9.57
C ASP A 226 -2.46 -11.64 -8.47
N LEU A 227 -3.66 -11.06 -8.56
CA LEU A 227 -4.19 -10.09 -7.60
C LEU A 227 -4.59 -10.71 -6.26
N THR A 228 -4.87 -12.00 -6.16
CA THR A 228 -5.35 -12.63 -4.91
C THR A 228 -4.34 -13.55 -4.25
N THR A 229 -3.44 -14.17 -5.03
CA THR A 229 -2.41 -15.09 -4.55
C THR A 229 -0.99 -14.56 -4.71
N GLY A 230 -0.78 -13.56 -5.58
CA GLY A 230 0.54 -13.05 -5.95
C GLY A 230 1.19 -13.81 -7.12
N ARG A 231 2.19 -13.18 -7.73
CA ARG A 231 2.94 -13.69 -8.91
C ARG A 231 4.01 -14.73 -8.58
N GLY A 232 4.22 -15.03 -7.30
CA GLY A 232 5.25 -15.96 -6.85
C GLY A 232 4.98 -17.41 -7.27
N PRO A 233 6.00 -18.28 -7.23
CA PRO A 233 5.80 -19.73 -7.34
C PRO A 233 5.00 -20.28 -6.16
N LEU A 234 5.12 -19.63 -5.01
CA LEU A 234 4.36 -19.89 -3.79
C LEU A 234 3.32 -18.76 -3.60
N PRO A 235 2.08 -19.05 -3.18
CA PRO A 235 1.15 -18.02 -2.75
C PRO A 235 1.78 -17.13 -1.68
N PHE A 236 1.60 -15.82 -1.78
CA PHE A 236 2.26 -14.87 -0.89
C PHE A 236 1.86 -15.06 0.58
N ARG A 237 0.64 -15.56 0.83
CA ARG A 237 0.19 -15.98 2.16
C ARG A 237 1.11 -17.05 2.76
N ASP A 238 1.38 -18.09 2.00
CA ASP A 238 2.19 -19.23 2.45
C ASP A 238 3.65 -18.81 2.64
N GLU A 239 4.15 -17.94 1.75
CA GLU A 239 5.47 -17.31 1.91
C GLU A 239 5.57 -16.53 3.23
N ALA A 240 4.56 -15.72 3.54
CA ALA A 240 4.53 -14.92 4.76
C ALA A 240 4.46 -15.80 6.02
N GLU A 241 3.62 -16.84 6.01
CA GLU A 241 3.53 -17.79 7.11
C GLU A 241 4.85 -18.55 7.31
N ALA A 242 5.49 -19.01 6.23
CA ALA A 242 6.75 -19.73 6.29
C ALA A 242 7.89 -18.87 6.86
N LEU A 243 8.02 -17.62 6.40
CA LEU A 243 9.03 -16.68 6.91
C LEU A 243 8.84 -16.39 8.40
N ARG A 244 7.59 -16.19 8.84
CA ARG A 244 7.26 -15.94 10.25
C ARG A 244 7.58 -17.13 11.15
N ARG A 245 7.25 -18.35 10.72
CA ARG A 245 7.61 -19.59 11.45
C ARG A 245 9.13 -19.76 11.52
N ALA A 246 9.81 -19.58 10.40
CA ALA A 246 11.27 -19.67 10.32
C ALA A 246 12.00 -18.76 11.32
N ARG A 247 11.46 -17.57 11.63
CA ARG A 247 12.04 -16.69 12.65
C ARG A 247 12.09 -17.32 14.04
N GLN A 248 11.13 -18.20 14.37
CA GLN A 248 11.10 -18.96 15.61
C GLN A 248 12.07 -20.15 15.54
N ASP A 249 12.08 -20.86 14.40
CA ASP A 249 12.88 -22.08 14.20
C ASP A 249 14.40 -21.81 14.17
N VAL A 250 14.84 -20.59 13.83
CA VAL A 250 16.27 -20.25 13.79
C VAL A 250 16.99 -20.54 15.11
N ALA A 251 16.29 -20.40 16.24
CA ALA A 251 16.87 -20.66 17.56
C ALA A 251 17.06 -22.17 17.84
N THR A 252 16.27 -23.04 17.22
CA THR A 252 16.23 -24.48 17.50
C THR A 252 16.94 -25.31 16.43
N GLU A 253 16.73 -25.00 15.15
CA GLU A 253 17.25 -25.76 14.00
C GLU A 253 18.53 -25.13 13.43
N GLY A 254 18.83 -23.90 13.84
CA GLY A 254 19.97 -23.16 13.31
C GLY A 254 19.66 -22.50 11.96
N ARG A 255 20.35 -21.39 11.74
CA ARG A 255 20.05 -20.47 10.64
C ARG A 255 20.21 -21.08 9.25
N ASP A 256 21.25 -21.88 9.04
CA ASP A 256 21.60 -22.41 7.72
C ASP A 256 20.59 -23.45 7.23
N GLU A 257 20.12 -24.32 8.13
CA GLU A 257 19.10 -25.33 7.84
C GLU A 257 17.76 -24.66 7.48
N VAL A 258 17.31 -23.70 8.29
CA VAL A 258 16.11 -22.90 8.03
C VAL A 258 16.21 -22.17 6.68
N PHE A 259 17.37 -21.58 6.37
CA PHE A 259 17.58 -20.86 5.12
C PHE A 259 17.48 -21.79 3.90
N LEU A 260 18.10 -22.96 3.96
CA LEU A 260 18.03 -23.97 2.89
C LEU A 260 16.61 -24.49 2.70
N ARG A 261 15.87 -24.73 3.78
CA ARG A 261 14.45 -25.12 3.72
C ARG A 261 13.60 -24.08 2.99
N LEU A 262 13.72 -22.81 3.35
CA LEU A 262 12.95 -21.73 2.72
C LEU A 262 13.29 -21.56 1.24
N LEU A 263 14.56 -21.72 0.85
CA LEU A 263 14.96 -21.77 -0.56
C LEU A 263 14.34 -22.96 -1.29
N GLY A 264 14.31 -24.14 -0.66
CA GLY A 264 13.66 -25.33 -1.19
C GLY A 264 12.15 -25.17 -1.41
N MET A 265 11.49 -24.29 -0.64
CA MET A 265 10.10 -23.89 -0.84
C MET A 265 9.89 -22.90 -2.00
N GLY A 266 10.96 -22.44 -2.64
CA GLY A 266 10.90 -21.46 -3.73
C GLY A 266 10.84 -20.00 -3.27
N ILE A 267 11.05 -19.72 -1.97
CA ILE A 267 11.05 -18.35 -1.45
C ILE A 267 12.34 -17.65 -1.90
N ARG A 268 12.20 -16.42 -2.40
CA ARG A 268 13.33 -15.66 -2.94
C ARG A 268 14.36 -15.41 -1.84
N LYS A 269 15.63 -15.69 -2.14
CA LYS A 269 16.78 -15.41 -1.26
C LYS A 269 16.73 -14.01 -0.66
N THR A 270 16.40 -13.00 -1.47
CA THR A 270 16.31 -11.60 -1.03
C THR A 270 15.27 -11.38 0.05
N HIS A 271 14.12 -12.06 -0.01
CA HIS A 271 13.06 -11.93 0.99
C HIS A 271 13.49 -12.60 2.31
N ILE A 272 14.11 -13.79 2.21
CA ILE A 272 14.68 -14.50 3.36
C ILE A 272 15.74 -13.63 4.06
N GLU A 273 16.67 -13.04 3.29
CA GLU A 273 17.73 -12.20 3.83
C GLU A 273 17.21 -10.90 4.46
N ARG A 274 16.16 -10.30 3.89
CA ARG A 274 15.54 -9.10 4.46
C ARG A 274 14.87 -9.40 5.79
N TYR A 275 14.14 -10.51 5.88
CA TYR A 275 13.40 -10.88 7.08
C TYR A 275 14.30 -11.48 8.17
N LEU A 276 15.04 -12.53 7.86
CA LEU A 276 15.86 -13.24 8.84
C LEU A 276 17.24 -12.61 9.02
N GLY A 277 17.72 -11.79 8.06
CA GLY A 277 19.07 -11.21 7.98
C GLY A 277 19.97 -11.92 6.95
N LYS A 278 21.16 -11.39 6.67
CA LYS A 278 22.13 -12.07 5.79
C LYS A 278 22.65 -13.37 6.40
N ARG A 279 23.03 -14.33 5.56
CA ARG A 279 23.86 -15.47 5.98
C ARG A 279 25.24 -14.91 6.34
N GLY A 280 25.76 -15.21 7.54
CA GLY A 280 27.13 -14.81 7.88
C GLY A 280 28.08 -15.53 6.92
N HIS A 281 29.00 -14.80 6.28
CA HIS A 281 30.19 -15.45 5.75
C HIS A 281 31.00 -15.91 6.96
N ARG A 282 31.05 -17.22 7.18
CA ARG A 282 32.12 -17.82 7.98
C ARG A 282 33.44 -17.65 7.26
#